data_AF-A0A418T8H1-F1
#
_entry.id   AF-A0A418T8H1-F1
#
_cell.length_a   1.000
_cell.length_b   1.000
_cell.length_c   1.000
_cell.angle_alpha   90.00
_cell.angle_beta   90.00
_cell.angle_gamma   90.00
#
_symmetry.space_group_name_H-M   'P 1'
#
loop_
_entity.id
_entity.type
_entity.pdbx_description
1 polymer ?
#
loop_
_entity_poly.entity_id
_entity_poly.type
_entity_poly.pdbx_seq_one_letter_code
_entity_poly.pdbx_strand_id
1 'polypeptide(L)'
;MNDGKDAGRGTAKDREDSADLLHSLGYLYLKGGRVRRALVLLLLAHQIEPDSPGILRTLTAALIENGSSQRALAALDRLATLEPEGNQAATLLRARALWTMGDEERARQCFELYVAQRNAA
;
A
#
# COMPACT_ATOMS: atom_id res chain seq x y z
N MET A 1 -9.81 -16.85 -42.06
CA MET A 1 -9.77 -15.50 -41.48
C MET A 1 -10.34 -15.55 -40.07
N ASN A 2 -9.51 -15.73 -39.03
CA ASN A 2 -9.91 -15.47 -37.64
C ASN A 2 -8.68 -15.33 -36.72
N ASP A 3 -7.84 -14.31 -36.90
CA ASP A 3 -6.63 -14.14 -36.06
C ASP A 3 -6.37 -12.66 -35.76
N GLY A 4 -7.23 -12.03 -34.94
CA GLY A 4 -7.07 -10.59 -34.66
C GLY A 4 -7.66 -10.06 -33.36
N LYS A 5 -8.15 -10.91 -32.44
CA LYS A 5 -8.79 -10.41 -31.19
C LYS A 5 -8.11 -10.80 -29.88
N ASP A 6 -7.13 -11.70 -29.86
CA ASP A 6 -6.55 -12.20 -28.60
C ASP A 6 -5.21 -11.57 -28.17
N ALA A 7 -4.53 -10.81 -29.04
CA ALA A 7 -3.24 -10.19 -28.69
C ALA A 7 -3.34 -9.10 -27.59
N GLY A 8 -4.53 -8.53 -27.37
CA GLY A 8 -4.76 -7.48 -26.38
C GLY A 8 -5.08 -7.97 -24.96
N ARG A 9 -5.66 -9.18 -24.81
CA ARG A 9 -6.03 -9.73 -23.49
C ARG A 9 -4.87 -10.35 -22.74
N GLY A 10 -3.95 -11.02 -23.45
CA GLY A 10 -2.75 -11.62 -22.84
C GLY A 10 -1.86 -10.55 -22.19
N THR A 11 -1.55 -9.47 -22.91
CA THR A 11 -0.58 -8.45 -22.45
C THR A 11 -1.03 -7.60 -21.25
N ALA A 12 -2.34 -7.45 -21.04
CA ALA A 12 -2.87 -6.78 -19.87
C ALA A 12 -2.87 -7.73 -18.67
N LYS A 13 -3.26 -8.99 -18.88
CA LYS A 13 -3.27 -10.01 -17.83
C LYS A 13 -1.86 -10.34 -17.34
N ASP A 14 -0.91 -10.48 -18.26
CA ASP A 14 0.51 -10.71 -17.94
C ASP A 14 1.10 -9.57 -17.09
N ARG A 15 0.62 -8.33 -17.31
CA ARG A 15 1.02 -7.15 -16.53
C ARG A 15 0.43 -7.18 -15.11
N GLU A 16 -0.87 -7.43 -14.98
CA GLU A 16 -1.53 -7.63 -13.67
C GLU A 16 -0.85 -8.76 -12.88
N ASP A 17 -0.64 -9.93 -13.49
CA ASP A 17 0.01 -11.07 -12.84
C ASP A 17 1.46 -10.74 -12.43
N SER A 18 2.16 -9.91 -13.21
CA SER A 18 3.48 -9.40 -12.85
C SER A 18 3.42 -8.45 -11.65
N ALA A 19 2.40 -7.59 -11.56
CA ALA A 19 2.20 -6.68 -10.43
C ALA A 19 1.93 -7.46 -9.14
N ASP A 20 1.07 -8.47 -9.20
CA ASP A 20 0.75 -9.35 -8.07
C ASP A 20 1.98 -10.11 -7.56
N LEU A 21 2.83 -10.61 -8.46
CA LEU A 21 4.07 -11.29 -8.10
C LEU A 21 5.06 -10.32 -7.43
N LEU A 22 5.23 -9.12 -8.00
CA LEU A 22 6.08 -8.08 -7.43
C LEU A 22 5.58 -7.63 -6.05
N HIS A 23 4.26 -7.48 -5.89
CA HIS A 23 3.62 -7.15 -4.63
C HIS A 23 3.88 -8.23 -3.58
N SER A 24 3.61 -9.49 -3.92
CA SER A 24 3.81 -10.64 -3.03
C SER A 24 5.26 -10.77 -2.58
N LEU A 25 6.23 -10.66 -3.49
CA LEU A 25 7.65 -10.72 -3.16
C LEU A 25 8.09 -9.49 -2.34
N GLY A 26 7.58 -8.30 -2.67
CA GLY A 26 7.80 -7.08 -1.91
C GLY A 26 7.31 -7.20 -0.47
N TYR A 27 6.11 -7.75 -0.27
CA TYR A 27 5.55 -8.05 1.05
C TYR A 27 6.45 -9.01 1.83
N LEU A 28 6.89 -10.11 1.22
CA LEU A 28 7.78 -11.08 1.87
C LEU A 28 9.11 -10.45 2.30
N TYR A 29 9.72 -9.60 1.46
CA TYR A 29 10.94 -8.88 1.86
C TYR A 29 10.70 -7.88 2.99
N LEU A 30 9.54 -7.21 3.01
CA LEU A 30 9.19 -6.31 4.09
C LEU A 30 9.08 -7.07 5.42
N LYS A 31 8.37 -8.20 5.42
CA LYS A 31 8.23 -9.06 6.61
C LYS A 31 9.57 -9.65 7.07
N GLY A 32 10.49 -9.88 6.14
CA GLY A 32 11.87 -10.30 6.44
C GLY A 32 12.83 -9.17 6.81
N GLY A 33 12.35 -7.94 7.03
CA GLY A 33 13.18 -6.78 7.43
C GLY A 33 14.05 -6.21 6.31
N ARG A 34 13.93 -6.72 5.07
CA ARG A 34 14.68 -6.23 3.90
C ARG A 34 13.96 -5.04 3.25
N VAL A 35 13.77 -3.98 4.02
CA VAL A 35 12.94 -2.80 3.68
C VAL A 35 13.32 -2.19 2.33
N ARG A 36 14.60 -1.97 2.05
CA ARG A 36 15.04 -1.38 0.77
C ARG A 36 14.67 -2.24 -0.45
N ARG A 37 14.79 -3.57 -0.34
CA ARG A 37 14.39 -4.49 -1.42
C ARG A 37 12.88 -4.52 -1.59
N ALA A 38 12.14 -4.53 -0.49
CA ALA A 38 10.69 -4.43 -0.51
C ALA A 38 10.21 -3.18 -1.24
N LEU A 39 10.78 -2.01 -0.92
CA LEU A 39 10.42 -0.75 -1.56
C LEU A 39 10.61 -0.77 -3.08
N VAL A 40 11.72 -1.31 -3.58
CA VAL A 40 11.97 -1.38 -5.03
C VAL A 40 10.88 -2.20 -5.72
N LEU A 41 10.55 -3.38 -5.18
CA LEU A 41 9.52 -4.25 -5.78
C LEU A 41 8.12 -3.63 -5.69
N LEU A 42 7.79 -3.02 -4.56
CA LEU A 42 6.47 -2.40 -4.35
C LEU A 42 6.28 -1.14 -5.19
N LEU A 43 7.34 -0.38 -5.47
CA LEU A 43 7.29 0.74 -6.40
C LEU A 43 7.09 0.27 -7.84
N LEU A 44 7.72 -0.84 -8.24
CA LEU A 44 7.48 -1.45 -9.55
C LEU A 44 6.06 -1.98 -9.69
N ALA A 45 5.55 -2.67 -8.66
CA ALA A 45 4.17 -3.15 -8.62
C ALA A 45 3.18 -1.97 -8.75
N HIS A 46 3.41 -0.89 -8.00
CA HIS A 46 2.60 0.33 -8.04
C HIS A 46 2.69 1.06 -9.39
N GLN A 47 3.81 0.96 -10.10
CA GLN A 47 3.91 1.53 -11.45
C GLN A 47 3.02 0.79 -12.45
N ILE A 48 2.84 -0.51 -12.28
CA ILE A 48 1.96 -1.32 -13.12
C ILE A 48 0.50 -1.11 -12.73
N GLU A 49 0.21 -1.11 -11.42
CA GLU A 49 -1.11 -0.91 -10.85
C GLU A 49 -1.12 0.23 -9.82
N PRO A 50 -1.27 1.49 -10.28
CA PRO A 50 -1.20 2.65 -9.39
C PRO A 50 -2.36 2.70 -8.39
N ASP A 51 -3.51 2.14 -8.75
CA ASP A 51 -4.74 2.25 -7.96
C ASP A 51 -5.11 0.96 -7.23
N SER A 52 -4.17 0.01 -7.11
CA SER A 52 -4.38 -1.21 -6.33
C SER A 52 -4.26 -0.92 -4.82
N PRO A 53 -5.35 -1.04 -4.02
CA PRO A 53 -5.31 -0.73 -2.59
C PRO A 53 -4.37 -1.66 -1.82
N GLY A 54 -4.25 -2.92 -2.24
CA GLY A 54 -3.36 -3.90 -1.62
C GLY A 54 -1.87 -3.52 -1.75
N ILE A 55 -1.49 -3.09 -2.96
CA ILE A 55 -0.14 -2.61 -3.25
C ILE A 55 0.14 -1.32 -2.48
N LEU A 56 -0.78 -0.35 -2.52
CA LEU A 56 -0.65 0.92 -1.80
C LEU A 56 -0.50 0.73 -0.29
N ARG A 57 -1.26 -0.17 0.34
CA ARG A 57 -1.12 -0.49 1.77
C ARG A 57 0.27 -1.05 2.10
N THR A 58 0.76 -1.97 1.27
CA THR A 58 2.05 -2.63 1.51
C THR A 58 3.22 -1.67 1.23
N LEU A 59 3.13 -0.87 0.16
CA LEU A 59 4.07 0.20 -0.15
C LEU A 59 4.12 1.24 0.98
N THR A 60 2.96 1.65 1.51
CA THR A 60 2.87 2.55 2.66
C THR A 60 3.62 1.99 3.86
N ALA A 61 3.38 0.72 4.22
CA ALA A 61 4.10 0.08 5.31
C ALA A 61 5.62 0.09 5.08
N ALA A 62 6.08 -0.24 3.87
CA ALA A 62 7.49 -0.19 3.51
C ALA A 62 8.08 1.23 3.58
N LEU A 63 7.32 2.26 3.19
CA LEU A 63 7.74 3.66 3.29
C LEU A 63 7.90 4.10 4.76
N ILE A 64 7.01 3.66 5.65
CA ILE A 64 7.13 3.91 7.10
C ILE A 64 8.40 3.27 7.66
N GLU A 65 8.63 1.97 7.39
CA GLU A 65 9.84 1.26 7.85
C GLU A 65 11.15 1.88 7.30
N ASN A 66 11.07 2.53 6.14
CA ASN A 66 12.21 3.24 5.54
C ASN A 66 12.39 4.67 6.07
N GLY A 67 11.55 5.12 7.02
CA GLY A 67 11.57 6.50 7.54
C GLY A 67 11.06 7.55 6.55
N SER A 68 10.38 7.14 5.47
CA SER A 68 9.83 8.01 4.44
C SER A 68 8.38 8.41 4.75
N SER A 69 8.14 8.91 5.96
CA SER A 69 6.79 9.10 6.53
C SER A 69 5.92 10.05 5.72
N GLN A 70 6.47 11.12 5.12
CA GLN A 70 5.70 12.04 4.27
C GLN A 70 5.18 11.33 3.01
N ARG A 71 5.98 10.46 2.40
CA ARG A 71 5.56 9.67 1.24
C ARG A 71 4.51 8.63 1.63
N ALA A 72 4.62 8.06 2.83
CA ALA A 72 3.62 7.14 3.36
C ALA A 72 2.26 7.85 3.55
N LEU A 73 2.25 9.09 4.08
CA LEU A 73 1.03 9.87 4.22
C LEU A 73 0.36 10.19 2.87
N ALA A 74 1.14 10.55 1.85
CA ALA A 74 0.60 10.77 0.50
C ALA A 74 -0.01 9.48 -0.09
N ALA A 75 0.62 8.33 0.11
CA ALA A 75 0.07 7.05 -0.31
C ALA A 75 -1.24 6.68 0.43
N LEU A 76 -1.34 7.04 1.72
CA LEU A 76 -2.56 6.88 2.50
C LEU A 76 -3.68 7.83 2.06
N ASP A 77 -3.35 9.06 1.67
CA ASP A 77 -4.33 9.99 1.10
C ASP A 77 -4.89 9.44 -0.22
N ARG A 78 -4.04 8.83 -1.06
CA ARG A 78 -4.51 8.11 -2.25
C ARG A 78 -5.40 6.91 -1.88
N LEU A 79 -4.97 6.10 -0.91
CA LEU A 79 -5.74 4.95 -0.46
C LEU A 79 -7.14 5.34 0.07
N ALA A 80 -7.25 6.44 0.81
CA ALA A 80 -8.53 6.95 1.30
C ALA A 80 -9.48 7.40 0.16
N THR A 81 -8.94 7.79 -0.99
CA THR A 81 -9.76 8.12 -2.19
C THR A 81 -10.29 6.87 -2.90
N LEU A 82 -9.58 5.74 -2.77
CA LEU A 82 -9.91 4.47 -3.42
C LEU A 82 -10.81 3.59 -2.53
N GLU A 83 -10.60 3.66 -1.22
CA GLU A 83 -11.36 2.96 -0.19
C GLU A 83 -11.87 3.96 0.86
N PRO A 84 -12.96 4.70 0.58
CA PRO A 84 -13.50 5.70 1.50
C PRO A 84 -14.09 5.09 2.78
N GLU A 85 -14.48 3.82 2.72
CA GLU A 85 -15.12 3.11 3.82
C GLU A 85 -14.07 2.61 4.83
N GLY A 86 -13.98 3.29 5.97
CA GLY A 86 -13.61 2.71 7.27
C GLY A 86 -12.42 1.74 7.30
N ASN A 87 -11.40 1.90 6.46
CA ASN A 87 -10.29 0.94 6.40
C ASN A 87 -9.42 1.07 7.66
N GLN A 88 -9.72 0.23 8.64
CA GLN A 88 -9.01 0.17 9.92
C GLN A 88 -7.50 0.03 9.73
N ALA A 89 -7.05 -0.74 8.73
CA ALA A 89 -5.63 -0.90 8.43
C ALA A 89 -4.99 0.41 7.94
N ALA A 90 -5.71 1.21 7.14
CA ALA A 90 -5.25 2.52 6.69
C ALA A 90 -5.15 3.52 7.87
N THR A 91 -6.14 3.53 8.77
CA THR A 91 -6.10 4.35 9.99
C THR A 91 -4.86 4.02 10.85
N LEU A 92 -4.60 2.73 11.05
CA LEU A 92 -3.43 2.27 11.82
C LEU A 92 -2.11 2.65 11.14
N LEU A 93 -2.00 2.49 9.82
CA LEU A 93 -0.81 2.91 9.06
C LEU A 93 -0.60 4.42 9.14
N ARG A 94 -1.67 5.23 9.12
CA ARG A 94 -1.57 6.69 9.28
C ARG A 94 -1.03 7.07 10.66
N ALA A 95 -1.54 6.42 11.72
CA ALA A 95 -1.03 6.62 13.07
C ALA A 95 0.48 6.30 13.16
N ARG A 96 0.92 5.18 12.58
CA ARG A 96 2.34 4.79 12.53
C ARG A 96 3.20 5.76 11.73
N ALA A 97 2.71 6.26 10.60
CA ALA A 97 3.42 7.25 9.79
C ALA A 97 3.61 8.57 10.55
N LEU A 98 2.56 9.06 11.23
CA LEU A 98 2.63 10.29 12.04
C LEU A 98 3.57 10.12 13.23
N TRP A 99 3.52 8.96 13.90
CA TRP A 99 4.41 8.64 15.02
C TRP A 99 5.89 8.67 14.60
N THR A 100 6.24 8.01 13.49
CA THR A 100 7.63 8.01 12.97
C THR A 100 8.09 9.38 12.47
N MET A 101 7.15 10.26 12.10
CA MET A 101 7.43 11.66 11.73
C MET A 101 7.63 12.57 12.96
N GLY A 102 7.31 12.10 14.17
CA GLY A 102 7.36 12.89 15.41
C GLY A 102 6.08 13.69 15.70
N ASP A 103 5.02 13.51 14.92
CA ASP A 103 3.71 14.16 15.11
C ASP A 103 2.83 13.29 16.03
N GLU A 104 3.25 13.19 17.29
CA GLU A 104 2.65 12.28 18.28
C GLU A 104 1.19 12.62 18.60
N GLU A 105 0.83 13.90 18.55
CA GLU A 105 -0.54 14.34 18.83
C GLU A 105 -1.52 13.76 17.81
N ARG A 106 -1.25 13.96 16.52
CA ARG A 106 -2.11 13.44 15.45
C ARG A 106 -2.01 11.92 15.35
N ALA A 107 -0.86 11.33 15.67
CA ALA A 107 -0.73 9.89 15.78
C ALA A 107 -1.68 9.31 16.84
N ARG A 108 -1.75 9.92 18.03
CA ARG A 108 -2.63 9.49 19.13
C ARG A 108 -4.10 9.53 18.74
N GLN A 109 -4.54 10.63 18.13
CA GLN A 109 -5.92 10.75 17.61
C GLN A 109 -6.26 9.63 16.62
N CYS A 110 -5.32 9.29 15.72
CA CYS A 110 -5.52 8.19 14.78
C CYS A 110 -5.58 6.81 15.48
N PHE A 111 -4.77 6.59 16.52
CA PHE A 111 -4.85 5.35 17.30
C PHE A 111 -6.19 5.22 18.05
N GLU A 112 -6.67 6.29 18.66
CA GLU A 112 -7.98 6.33 19.32
C GLU A 112 -9.10 6.00 18.34
N LEU A 113 -9.07 6.62 17.15
CA LEU A 113 -10.02 6.32 16.08
C LEU A 113 -9.96 4.85 15.65
N TYR A 114 -8.75 4.28 15.49
CA TYR A 114 -8.59 2.87 15.14
C TYR A 114 -9.21 1.93 16.19
N VAL A 115 -8.99 2.21 17.48
CA VAL A 115 -9.58 1.42 18.58
C VAL A 115 -11.10 1.54 18.57
N ALA A 116 -11.64 2.75 18.38
CA ALA A 116 -13.08 2.97 18.28
C ALA A 116 -13.70 2.19 17.10
N GLN A 117 -13.07 2.23 15.93
CA GLN A 117 -13.51 1.49 14.75
C GLN A 117 -13.51 -0.03 14.99
N ARG A 118 -12.49 -0.54 15.68
CA ARG A 118 -12.36 -1.97 15.99
C ARG A 118 -13.41 -2.46 16.99
N ASN A 119 -13.80 -1.61 17.95
CA ASN A 119 -14.80 -1.95 18.96
C ASN A 119 -16.25 -1.87 18.44
N ALA A 120 -16.47 -1.22 17.29
CA ALA A 120 -17.77 -1.05 16.66
C ALA A 120 -18.11 -2.10 15.59
N ALA A 121 -17.18 -3.02 15.30
CA ALA A 121 -17.31 -4.12 14.35
C ALA A 121 -17.55 -5.45 15.09
#